data_AF-A0A842W4U8-F1
#
_entry.id   AF-A0A842W4U8-F1
#
_cell.length_a   1.000
_cell.length_b   1.000
_cell.length_c   1.000
_cell.angle_alpha   90.00
_cell.angle_beta   90.00
_cell.angle_gamma   90.00
#
_symmetry.space_group_name_H-M   'P 1'
#
loop_
_entity.id
_entity.type
_entity.pdbx_description
1 polymer ?
#
loop_
_entity_poly.entity_id
_entity_poly.type
_entity_poly.pdbx_seq_one_letter_code
_entity_poly.pdbx_strand_id
1 'polypeptide(L)' 'MKKRMTDQQEFEIMKLVLDKFLWLGFGIIAFGVYKMIAQSIANGLYYVIIGAALLILFTILIIKEYEVIT' A
#
# COMPACT_ATOMS: atom_id res chain seq x y z
N MET A 1 11.33 16.17 -27.76
CA MET A 1 12.18 16.23 -26.55
C MET A 1 11.58 15.31 -25.49
N LYS A 2 12.30 14.26 -25.04
CA LYS A 2 11.83 13.46 -23.90
C LYS A 2 11.93 14.34 -22.65
N LYS A 3 10.79 14.70 -22.04
CA LYS A 3 10.78 15.42 -20.76
C LYS A 3 11.36 14.46 -19.71
N ARG A 4 12.60 14.72 -19.27
CA ARG A 4 13.14 14.12 -18.04
C ARG A 4 12.62 14.96 -16.89
N MET A 5 12.05 14.30 -15.89
CA MET A 5 11.58 14.96 -14.69
C MET A 5 12.78 15.35 -13.82
N THR A 6 12.63 16.38 -12.99
CA THR A 6 13.63 16.65 -11.95
C THR A 6 13.45 15.64 -10.82
N ASP A 7 14.53 15.28 -10.12
CA ASP A 7 14.51 14.29 -9.02
C ASP A 7 13.40 14.59 -7.98
N GLN A 8 13.15 15.88 -7.76
CA GLN A 8 12.10 16.38 -6.86
C GLN A 8 10.68 16.07 -7.37
N GLN A 9 10.44 16.13 -8.68
CA GLN A 9 9.17 15.74 -9.29
C GLN A 9 8.99 14.21 -9.27
N GLU A 10 10.06 13.44 -9.45
CA GLU A 10 10.01 11.97 -9.38
C GLU A 10 9.62 11.50 -7.97
N PHE A 11 10.16 12.16 -6.94
CA PHE A 11 9.81 11.93 -5.55
C PHE A 11 8.34 12.24 -5.23
N GLU A 12 7.79 13.34 -5.78
CA GLU A 12 6.36 13.65 -5.61
C GLU A 12 5.45 12.63 -6.29
N ILE A 13 5.80 12.18 -7.49
CA ILE A 13 5.05 11.12 -8.16
C ILE A 13 5.13 9.82 -7.37
N MET A 14 6.30 9.45 -6.84
CA MET A 14 6.46 8.26 -6.00
C MET A 14 5.51 8.30 -4.79
N LYS A 15 5.42 9.43 -4.08
CA LYS A 15 4.47 9.61 -2.96
C LYS A 15 3.01 9.44 -3.38
N LEU A 16 2.62 10.00 -4.54
CA LEU A 16 1.25 9.89 -5.06
C LEU A 16 0.91 8.46 -5.50
N VAL A 17 1.86 7.77 -6.12
CA VAL A 17 1.70 6.38 -6.55
C VAL A 17 1.59 5.47 -5.33
N LEU A 18 2.42 5.73 -4.32
CA LEU A 18 2.41 5.00 -3.07
C LEU A 18 1.06 5.11 -2.34
N ASP A 19 0.52 6.32 -2.21
CA ASP A 19 -0.78 6.53 -1.56
C ASP A 19 -1.86 5.66 -2.20
N LYS A 20 -1.91 5.61 -3.54
CA LYS A 20 -2.83 4.75 -4.30
C LYS A 20 -2.62 3.25 -4.03
N PHE A 21 -1.39 2.81 -3.80
CA PHE A 21 -1.09 1.42 -3.44
C PHE A 21 -1.46 1.10 -1.98
N LEU A 22 -1.27 2.03 -1.04
CA LEU A 22 -1.75 1.87 0.34
C LEU A 22 -3.28 1.72 0.39
N TRP A 23 -4.00 2.47 -0.46
CA TRP A 23 -5.45 2.32 -0.58
C TRP A 23 -5.89 0.91 -0.97
N LEU A 24 -5.09 0.15 -1.73
CA LEU A 24 -5.41 -1.25 -2.05
C LEU A 24 -5.34 -2.15 -0.81
N GLY A 25 -4.28 -2.02 -0.01
CA GLY A 25 -4.15 -2.78 1.24
C GLY A 25 -5.27 -2.43 2.23
N PHE A 26 -5.61 -1.14 2.34
CA PHE A 26 -6.73 -0.68 3.15
C PHE A 26 -8.07 -1.24 2.67
N GLY A 27 -8.30 -1.27 1.36
CA GLY A 27 -9.50 -1.86 0.75
C GLY A 27 -9.64 -3.36 1.06
N ILE A 28 -8.55 -4.11 1.01
CA ILE A 28 -8.54 -5.55 1.34
C ILE A 28 -8.89 -5.75 2.83
N ILE A 29 -8.33 -4.94 3.73
CA ILE A 29 -8.65 -5.00 5.16
C ILE A 29 -10.12 -4.67 5.39
N ALA A 30 -10.63 -3.58 4.80
CA ALA A 30 -12.04 -3.19 4.92
C ALA A 30 -12.98 -4.29 4.41
N PHE A 31 -12.62 -4.94 3.30
CA PHE A 31 -13.37 -6.10 2.79
C PHE A 31 -13.31 -7.30 3.74
N GLY A 32 -12.15 -7.56 4.34
CA GLY A 32 -11.98 -8.59 5.37
C GLY A 32 -12.89 -8.34 6.57
N VAL A 33 -12.92 -7.11 7.09
CA VAL A 33 -13.82 -6.70 8.17
C VAL A 33 -15.29 -6.89 7.77
N TYR A 34 -15.67 -6.49 6.56
CA TYR A 34 -17.02 -6.73 6.05
C TYR A 34 -17.37 -8.23 6.03
N LYS A 35 -16.44 -9.10 5.62
CA LYS A 35 -16.62 -10.56 5.66
C LYS A 35 -16.74 -11.12 7.07
N MET A 36 -16.04 -10.54 8.06
CA MET A 36 -16.19 -10.92 9.47
C MET A 36 -17.62 -10.65 9.97
N ILE A 37 -18.19 -9.51 9.56
CA ILE A 37 -19.55 -9.09 9.94
C ILE A 37 -20.61 -9.91 9.19
N ALA A 38 -20.41 -10.17 7.89
CA ALA A 38 -21.42 -10.77 7.02
C ALA A 38 -21.43 -12.32 7.03
N GLN A 39 -20.33 -12.98 7.41
CA GLN A 39 -20.22 -14.44 7.33
C GLN A 39 -19.66 -15.05 8.61
N SER A 40 -18.35 -14.91 8.83
CA SER A 40 -17.68 -15.43 10.02
C SER A 40 -16.36 -14.71 10.24
N ILE A 41 -15.98 -14.59 11.50
CA ILE A 41 -14.69 -14.03 11.93
C ILE A 41 -13.54 -14.75 11.22
N ALA A 42 -13.58 -16.07 11.17
CA ALA A 42 -12.53 -16.88 10.53
C ALA A 42 -12.37 -16.56 9.04
N ASN A 43 -13.48 -16.40 8.30
CA ASN A 43 -13.42 -16.10 6.87
C ASN A 43 -12.84 -14.71 6.59
N GLY A 44 -13.18 -13.71 7.40
CA GLY A 44 -12.67 -12.35 7.22
C GLY A 44 -11.24 -12.15 7.71
N LEU A 45 -10.80 -12.91 8.73
CA LEU A 45 -9.47 -12.77 9.32
C LEU A 45 -8.34 -13.02 8.31
N TYR A 46 -8.51 -13.99 7.39
CA TYR A 46 -7.53 -14.24 6.33
C TYR A 46 -7.30 -13.01 5.43
N TYR A 47 -8.37 -12.31 5.04
CA TYR A 47 -8.26 -11.11 4.22
C TYR A 47 -7.60 -9.96 4.99
N VAL A 48 -7.90 -9.81 6.27
CA VAL A 48 -7.26 -8.80 7.13
C VAL A 48 -5.75 -9.07 7.25
N ILE A 49 -5.35 -10.31 7.47
CA ILE A 49 -3.93 -10.70 7.55
C ILE A 49 -3.21 -10.43 6.23
N ILE A 50 -3.81 -10.81 5.10
CA ILE A 50 -3.23 -10.56 3.77
C ILE A 50 -3.10 -9.06 3.50
N GLY A 51 -4.13 -8.28 3.80
CA GLY A 51 -4.10 -6.83 3.64
C GLY A 51 -3.04 -6.17 4.52
N ALA A 52 -2.90 -6.60 5.77
CA ALA A 52 -1.86 -6.13 6.68
C ALA A 52 -0.45 -6.48 6.17
N ALA A 53 -0.23 -7.71 5.73
CA ALA A 53 1.05 -8.14 5.15
C ALA A 53 1.42 -7.32 3.90
N LEU A 54 0.44 -7.02 3.05
CA LEU A 54 0.62 -6.20 1.85
C LEU A 54 1.00 -4.75 2.20
N LEU A 55 0.34 -4.14 3.19
CA LEU A 55 0.71 -2.80 3.68
C LEU A 55 2.13 -2.75 4.27
N ILE A 56 2.51 -3.77 5.05
CA ILE A 56 3.86 -3.88 5.62
C ILE A 56 4.90 -4.00 4.50
N LEU A 57 4.64 -4.81 3.48
CA LEU A 57 5.53 -4.96 2.33
C LEU A 57 5.73 -3.62 1.60
N PHE A 58 4.65 -2.89 1.33
CA PHE A 58 4.75 -1.56 0.74
C PHE A 58 5.52 -0.58 1.63
N THR A 59 5.30 -0.63 2.95
CA THR A 59 6.03 0.21 3.91
C THR A 59 7.54 -0.04 3.86
N ILE A 60 7.95 -1.31 3.82
CA ILE A 60 9.37 -1.68 3.71
C ILE A 60 9.96 -1.19 2.38
N LEU A 61 9.20 -1.29 1.28
CA LEU A 61 9.64 -0.82 -0.02
C LEU A 61 9.87 0.70 0.00
N ILE A 62 8.96 1.48 0.62
CA ILE A 62 9.13 2.93 0.79
C ILE A 62 10.42 3.25 1.50
N ILE A 63 10.63 2.65 2.68
CA ILE A 63 11.77 3.00 3.55
C ILE A 63 13.07 2.78 2.80
N LYS A 64 13.18 1.65 2.10
CA LYS A 64 14.34 1.36 1.25
C LYS A 64 14.56 2.42 0.18
N GLU A 65 13.51 2.85 -0.50
CA GLU A 65 13.65 3.83 -1.57
C GLU A 65 13.92 5.25 -1.07
N TYR A 66 13.43 5.60 0.12
CA TYR A 66 13.79 6.83 0.80
C TYR A 66 15.26 6.84 1.28
N GLU A 67 15.77 5.70 1.77
CA GLU A 67 17.18 5.56 2.18
C GLU A 67 18.13 5.62 0.98
N VAL A 68 17.72 5.15 -0.21
CA VAL A 68 18.55 5.23 -1.43
C VAL A 68 18.70 6.67 -1.95
N ILE A 69 17.72 7.55 -1.66
CA ILE A 69 17.72 8.94 -2.13
C ILE A 69 18.54 9.88 -1.21
N THR A 70 18.84 9.48 0.03
CA THR A 70 19.58 10.32 1.02
C THR A 70 21.07 10.00 1.02
#